data_AF-A0A453RUI1-F1
#
_entry.id   AF-A0A453RUI1-F1
#
_cell.length_a   1.000
_cell.length_b   1.000
_cell.length_c   1.000
_cell.angle_alpha   90.00
_cell.angle_beta   90.00
_cell.angle_gamma   90.00
#
_symmetry.space_group_name_H-M   'P 1'
#
loop_
_entity.id
_entity.type
_entity.pdbx_description
1 polymer ?
#
loop_
_entity_poly.entity_id
_entity_poly.type
_entity_poly.pdbx_seq_one_letter_code
_entity_poly.pdbx_strand_id
1 'polypeptide(L)'
;MCNFCSIVCWINYCPTNIWMVGPCLSSRTYNKAIREVQKPLEDITDSLKVSGVRALDSVERNVRQASRALTNGRSLILSGLAESKRANGEKTLDKLAVGLEELQRIIEDRNRNAVAPKQKELLNYVGTVEEDMVDGFPYEVPEEYNNMPLLKGRATVDMTVKIKDNPNVEDCVFRIVLDGYNAPVTSGNFVDLVERKFYDGMEIQRADGFVVQTGDPEGPAEGFIDPSTGKSRTIPLEIMVDGDKAPIYGETLEELGLYKAQTKLPFNAFGTMAMAREEFDDNSASSQVFWLLKESELTPSNSNILDGRYSVFGYVTENEDFLADLKVGDVIESIQVVSGLDNLVNPSYKIVG
;
A
#
# COMPACT_ATOMS: atom_id res chain seq x y z
N MET A 1 -42.67 3.95 -21.08
CA MET A 1 -42.99 3.87 -19.64
C MET A 1 -41.94 2.97 -19.00
N CYS A 2 -41.08 3.59 -18.17
CA CYS A 2 -40.04 3.06 -17.26
C CYS A 2 -39.06 2.03 -17.86
N ASN A 3 -37.78 2.30 -18.19
CA ASN A 3 -36.71 3.11 -17.58
C ASN A 3 -36.46 2.83 -16.08
N PHE A 4 -35.20 2.51 -15.76
CA PHE A 4 -34.58 2.22 -14.43
C PHE A 4 -34.75 0.79 -13.87
N CYS A 5 -33.99 -0.19 -14.36
CA CYS A 5 -33.50 -1.31 -13.51
C CYS A 5 -32.45 -2.19 -14.21
N SER A 6 -31.27 -1.68 -14.59
CA SER A 6 -30.18 -2.57 -15.09
C SER A 6 -28.74 -2.05 -14.86
N ILE A 7 -28.54 -1.01 -14.04
CA ILE A 7 -27.21 -0.35 -13.89
C ILE A 7 -26.51 -0.65 -12.55
N VAL A 8 -27.08 -1.46 -11.65
CA VAL A 8 -26.57 -1.61 -10.27
C VAL A 8 -25.82 -2.93 -9.99
N CYS A 9 -25.44 -3.72 -11.01
CA CYS A 9 -24.89 -5.07 -10.77
C CYS A 9 -23.42 -5.29 -11.21
N TRP A 10 -22.67 -4.23 -11.51
CA TRP A 10 -21.28 -4.34 -12.02
C TRP A 10 -20.21 -3.72 -11.11
N ILE A 11 -20.57 -3.25 -9.91
CA ILE A 11 -19.69 -2.40 -9.07
C ILE A 11 -18.92 -3.18 -7.98
N ASN A 12 -19.17 -4.48 -7.72
CA ASN A 12 -18.72 -5.11 -6.47
C ASN A 12 -17.74 -6.30 -6.57
N TYR A 13 -16.92 -6.41 -7.63
CA TYR A 13 -16.04 -7.59 -7.78
C TYR A 13 -14.62 -7.31 -8.30
N CYS A 14 -13.94 -6.30 -7.75
CA CYS A 14 -12.48 -6.26 -7.75
C CYS A 14 -12.02 -5.99 -6.31
N PRO A 15 -11.70 -7.01 -5.49
CA PRO A 15 -11.34 -6.74 -4.12
C PRO A 15 -9.89 -6.27 -4.07
N THR A 16 -9.70 -4.96 -3.90
CA THR A 16 -8.70 -4.32 -3.04
C THR A 16 -7.21 -4.38 -3.41
N ASN A 17 -6.56 -3.21 -3.34
CA ASN A 17 -5.13 -2.91 -3.53
C ASN A 17 -4.11 -3.80 -2.79
N ILE A 18 -4.55 -4.64 -1.88
CA ILE A 18 -3.70 -5.51 -1.06
C ILE A 18 -2.93 -6.53 -1.91
N TRP A 19 -3.45 -6.86 -3.10
CA TRP A 19 -2.76 -7.70 -4.08
C TRP A 19 -1.45 -7.12 -4.59
N MET A 20 -1.14 -5.84 -4.41
CA MET A 20 0.20 -5.30 -4.74
C MET A 20 1.16 -5.30 -3.56
N VAL A 21 0.63 -5.23 -2.34
CA VAL A 21 1.45 -5.10 -1.12
C VAL A 21 2.06 -6.45 -0.73
N GLY A 22 1.34 -7.56 -0.99
CA GLY A 22 1.78 -8.93 -0.73
C GLY A 22 2.87 -9.46 -1.70
N PRO A 23 2.71 -9.36 -3.04
CA PRO A 23 3.73 -9.86 -3.97
C PRO A 23 5.04 -9.07 -3.92
N CYS A 24 5.02 -7.82 -3.44
CA CYS A 24 6.20 -6.96 -3.40
C CYS A 24 7.34 -7.53 -2.54
N LEU A 25 7.01 -8.19 -1.41
CA LEU A 25 7.99 -8.86 -0.55
C LEU A 25 8.44 -10.23 -1.09
N SER A 26 7.58 -10.92 -1.85
CA SER A 26 7.86 -12.27 -2.38
C SER A 26 9.13 -12.35 -3.24
N SER A 27 9.57 -11.22 -3.78
CA SER A 27 10.80 -11.11 -4.59
C SER A 27 12.11 -11.04 -3.78
N ARG A 28 12.08 -10.69 -2.48
CA ARG A 28 13.31 -10.39 -1.71
C ARG A 28 13.63 -11.39 -0.61
N THR A 29 12.62 -11.93 0.07
CA THR A 29 12.75 -13.06 0.98
C THR A 29 12.13 -14.28 0.33
N TYR A 30 12.83 -14.87 -0.65
CA TYR A 30 12.36 -16.08 -1.32
C TYR A 30 12.45 -17.29 -0.37
N ASN A 31 11.55 -17.37 0.61
CA ASN A 31 11.29 -18.60 1.33
C ASN A 31 10.20 -19.35 0.56
N LYS A 32 10.63 -20.39 -0.15
CA LYS A 32 9.73 -21.23 -0.95
C LYS A 32 8.54 -21.76 -0.13
N ALA A 33 8.74 -22.04 1.16
CA ALA A 33 7.68 -22.60 2.01
C ALA A 33 6.55 -21.60 2.29
N ILE A 34 6.83 -20.31 2.53
CA ILE A 34 5.75 -19.32 2.73
C ILE A 34 5.03 -19.00 1.41
N ARG A 35 5.77 -18.97 0.30
CA ARG A 35 5.18 -18.77 -1.04
C ARG A 35 4.23 -19.89 -1.43
N GLU A 36 4.53 -21.13 -1.04
CA GLU A 36 3.63 -22.29 -1.23
C GLU A 36 2.32 -22.18 -0.43
N VAL A 37 2.29 -21.38 0.65
CA VAL A 37 1.05 -21.03 1.40
C VAL A 37 0.33 -19.86 0.74
N GLN A 38 1.08 -18.83 0.32
CA GLN A 38 0.54 -17.59 -0.26
C GLN A 38 -0.17 -17.84 -1.59
N LYS A 39 0.46 -18.57 -2.50
CA LYS A 39 -0.02 -18.71 -3.89
C LYS A 39 -1.45 -19.29 -3.99
N PRO A 40 -1.79 -20.39 -3.30
CA PRO A 40 -3.16 -20.89 -3.31
C PRO A 40 -4.18 -19.89 -2.74
N LEU A 41 -3.79 -19.11 -1.72
CA LEU A 41 -4.66 -18.07 -1.16
C LEU A 41 -4.90 -16.92 -2.16
N GLU A 42 -3.90 -16.57 -2.98
CA GLU A 42 -4.08 -15.61 -4.08
C GLU A 42 -5.06 -16.13 -5.13
N ASP A 43 -4.95 -17.41 -5.49
CA ASP A 43 -5.77 -18.05 -6.53
C ASP A 43 -7.26 -18.22 -6.14
N ILE A 44 -7.63 -17.94 -4.88
CA ILE A 44 -9.04 -17.92 -4.44
C ILE A 44 -9.82 -16.81 -5.17
N THR A 45 -9.20 -15.66 -5.47
CA THR A 45 -9.87 -14.56 -6.17
C THR A 45 -10.31 -14.97 -7.57
N ASP A 46 -9.43 -15.64 -8.30
CA ASP A 46 -9.76 -16.18 -9.62
C ASP A 46 -10.80 -17.30 -9.52
N SER A 47 -10.76 -18.11 -8.47
CA SER A 47 -11.78 -19.13 -8.20
C SER A 47 -13.16 -18.51 -7.94
N LEU A 48 -13.23 -17.34 -7.30
CA LEU A 48 -14.48 -16.63 -7.04
C LEU A 48 -15.11 -15.98 -8.28
N LYS A 49 -14.36 -15.84 -9.39
CA LYS A 49 -14.89 -15.38 -10.69
C LYS A 49 -15.80 -16.42 -11.34
N VAL A 50 -15.66 -17.70 -10.98
CA VAL A 50 -16.55 -18.76 -11.45
C VAL A 50 -17.95 -18.55 -10.86
N SER A 51 -18.99 -18.67 -11.68
CA SER A 51 -20.36 -18.47 -11.22
C SER A 51 -20.91 -19.69 -10.47
N GLY A 52 -21.63 -19.43 -9.38
CA GLY A 52 -22.35 -20.44 -8.60
C GLY A 52 -21.48 -21.26 -7.64
N VAL A 53 -22.05 -22.37 -7.16
CA VAL A 53 -21.48 -23.22 -6.10
C VAL A 53 -20.14 -23.83 -6.47
N ARG A 54 -19.87 -24.02 -7.78
CA ARG A 54 -18.59 -24.57 -8.28
C ARG A 54 -17.37 -23.71 -7.93
N ALA A 55 -17.58 -22.41 -7.67
CA ALA A 55 -16.52 -21.55 -7.15
C ALA A 55 -16.01 -22.03 -5.80
N LEU A 56 -16.92 -22.43 -4.90
CA LEU A 56 -16.59 -22.84 -3.54
C LEU A 56 -15.77 -24.14 -3.53
N ASP A 57 -16.04 -25.08 -4.43
CA ASP A 57 -15.23 -26.30 -4.56
C ASP A 57 -13.77 -25.97 -4.97
N SER A 58 -13.58 -24.96 -5.81
CA SER A 58 -12.24 -24.50 -6.20
C SER A 58 -11.53 -23.78 -5.05
N VAL A 59 -12.25 -22.89 -4.35
CA VAL A 59 -11.75 -22.22 -3.15
C VAL A 59 -11.37 -23.25 -2.07
N GLU A 60 -12.18 -24.28 -1.86
CA GLU A 60 -11.90 -25.35 -0.89
C GLU A 60 -10.58 -26.07 -1.19
N ARG A 61 -10.32 -26.38 -2.47
CA ARG A 61 -9.04 -26.98 -2.88
C ARG A 61 -7.85 -26.08 -2.55
N ASN A 62 -7.97 -24.78 -2.84
CA ASN A 62 -6.93 -23.80 -2.54
C ASN A 62 -6.66 -23.68 -1.04
N VAL A 63 -7.71 -23.61 -0.21
CA VAL A 63 -7.59 -23.54 1.26
C VAL A 63 -6.94 -24.81 1.82
N ARG A 64 -7.35 -25.99 1.33
CA ARG A 64 -6.71 -27.26 1.71
C ARG A 64 -5.24 -27.32 1.29
N GLN A 65 -4.89 -26.78 0.13
CA GLN A 65 -3.51 -26.70 -0.33
C GLN A 65 -2.69 -25.77 0.56
N ALA A 66 -3.18 -24.57 0.86
CA ALA A 66 -2.53 -23.62 1.77
C ALA A 66 -2.34 -24.19 3.18
N SER A 67 -3.38 -24.84 3.74
CA SER A 67 -3.33 -25.49 5.06
C SER A 67 -2.29 -26.62 5.13
N ARG A 68 -2.22 -27.47 4.08
CA ARG A 68 -1.20 -28.52 3.99
C ARG A 68 0.21 -27.94 3.84
N ALA A 69 0.38 -26.92 2.99
CA ALA A 69 1.65 -26.24 2.80
C ALA A 69 2.12 -25.61 4.12
N LEU A 70 1.23 -24.97 4.87
CA LEU A 70 1.53 -24.38 6.18
C LEU A 70 1.97 -25.45 7.17
N THR A 71 1.23 -26.56 7.27
CA THR A 71 1.54 -27.65 8.20
C THR A 71 2.89 -28.29 7.90
N ASN A 72 3.16 -28.60 6.63
CA ASN A 72 4.41 -29.24 6.20
C ASN A 72 5.60 -28.27 6.22
N GLY A 73 5.35 -27.00 5.90
CA GLY A 73 6.36 -25.95 5.76
C GLY A 73 6.65 -25.19 7.05
N ARG A 74 5.87 -25.37 8.13
CA ARG A 74 5.98 -24.56 9.36
C ARG A 74 7.39 -24.48 9.92
N SER A 75 8.10 -25.60 10.00
CA SER A 75 9.47 -25.62 10.51
C SER A 75 10.43 -24.81 9.63
N LEU A 76 10.26 -24.86 8.31
CA LEU A 76 11.10 -24.11 7.36
C LEU A 76 10.77 -22.62 7.38
N ILE A 77 9.49 -22.27 7.55
CA ILE A 77 9.06 -20.88 7.70
C ILE A 77 9.67 -20.31 8.99
N LEU A 78 9.51 -21.00 10.12
CA LEU A 78 10.09 -20.57 11.40
C LEU A 78 11.61 -20.45 11.34
N SER A 79 12.31 -21.32 10.60
CA SER A 79 13.78 -21.19 10.43
C SER A 79 14.21 -19.99 9.60
N GLY A 80 13.31 -19.44 8.77
CA GLY A 80 13.58 -18.25 7.96
C GLY A 80 13.21 -16.94 8.63
N LEU A 81 12.63 -16.96 9.84
CA LEU A 81 12.32 -15.76 10.61
C LEU A 81 13.59 -15.13 11.19
N ALA A 82 13.64 -13.80 11.20
CA ALA A 82 14.64 -13.04 11.93
C ALA A 82 14.60 -13.39 13.42
N GLU A 83 15.75 -13.50 14.07
CA GLU A 83 15.84 -13.95 15.47
C GLU A 83 15.04 -13.03 16.40
N SER A 84 15.13 -11.72 16.15
CA SER A 84 14.41 -10.67 16.90
C SER A 84 12.88 -10.71 16.71
N LYS A 85 12.40 -11.19 15.57
CA LYS A 85 10.97 -11.20 15.20
C LYS A 85 10.30 -12.57 15.30
N ARG A 86 11.07 -13.61 15.64
CA ARG A 86 10.61 -15.02 15.67
C ARG A 86 9.37 -15.23 16.52
N ALA A 87 9.27 -14.59 17.69
CA ALA A 87 8.13 -14.72 18.58
C ALA A 87 6.84 -14.13 17.98
N ASN A 88 6.95 -13.00 17.26
CA ASN A 88 5.82 -12.41 16.55
C ASN A 88 5.40 -13.28 15.36
N GLY A 89 6.36 -13.75 14.57
CA GLY A 89 6.10 -14.61 13.42
C GLY A 89 5.44 -15.93 13.82
N GLU A 90 5.84 -16.55 14.94
CA GLU A 90 5.20 -17.75 15.47
C GLU A 90 3.73 -17.50 15.85
N LYS A 91 3.46 -16.40 16.57
CA LYS A 91 2.09 -15.99 16.93
C LYS A 91 1.24 -15.71 15.68
N THR A 92 1.82 -15.11 14.64
CA THR A 92 1.12 -14.82 13.39
C THR A 92 0.84 -16.09 12.60
N LEU A 93 1.76 -17.07 12.58
CA LEU A 93 1.53 -18.37 11.97
C LEU A 93 0.42 -19.16 12.67
N ASP A 94 0.29 -19.03 13.99
CA ASP A 94 -0.83 -19.63 14.73
C ASP A 94 -2.17 -18.99 14.35
N LYS A 95 -2.22 -17.67 14.25
CA LYS A 95 -3.41 -16.96 13.74
C LYS A 95 -3.76 -17.38 12.32
N LEU A 96 -2.77 -17.53 11.44
CA LEU A 96 -2.97 -17.99 10.07
C LEU A 96 -3.55 -19.42 10.05
N ALA A 97 -3.04 -20.32 10.88
CA ALA A 97 -3.55 -21.69 10.99
C ALA A 97 -5.02 -21.70 11.44
N VAL A 98 -5.36 -20.96 12.50
CA VAL A 98 -6.74 -20.81 12.98
C VAL A 98 -7.64 -20.18 11.91
N GLY A 99 -7.16 -19.12 11.26
CA GLY A 99 -7.91 -18.43 10.22
C GLY A 99 -8.17 -19.29 8.97
N LEU A 100 -7.27 -20.22 8.63
CA LEU A 100 -7.48 -21.22 7.57
C LEU A 100 -8.59 -22.22 7.95
N GLU A 101 -8.66 -22.64 9.21
CA GLU A 101 -9.76 -23.48 9.71
C GLU A 101 -11.10 -22.72 9.68
N GLU A 102 -11.12 -21.45 10.07
CA GLU A 102 -12.31 -20.60 9.98
C GLU A 102 -12.76 -20.41 8.53
N LEU A 103 -11.83 -20.16 7.61
CA LEU A 103 -12.14 -20.07 6.19
C LEU A 103 -12.69 -21.39 5.64
N GLN A 104 -12.17 -22.53 6.11
CA GLN A 104 -12.73 -23.83 5.75
C GLN A 104 -14.18 -23.97 6.24
N ARG A 105 -14.50 -23.55 7.47
CA ARG A 105 -15.90 -23.56 7.98
C ARG A 105 -16.81 -22.65 7.17
N ILE A 106 -16.34 -21.45 6.78
CA ILE A 106 -17.10 -20.53 5.90
C ILE A 106 -17.47 -21.20 4.58
N ILE A 107 -16.57 -22.01 4.02
CA ILE A 107 -16.78 -22.75 2.78
C ILE A 107 -17.78 -23.90 2.99
N GLU A 108 -17.67 -24.63 4.10
CA GLU A 108 -18.61 -25.70 4.49
C GLU A 108 -20.04 -25.15 4.67
N ASP A 109 -20.17 -23.97 5.26
CA ASP A 109 -21.42 -23.22 5.42
C ASP A 109 -21.93 -22.57 4.12
N ARG A 110 -21.16 -22.69 3.03
CA ARG A 110 -21.45 -22.11 1.71
C ARG A 110 -21.63 -20.60 1.70
N ASN A 111 -21.01 -19.89 2.63
CA ASN A 111 -21.09 -18.44 2.72
C ASN A 111 -20.05 -17.77 1.80
N ARG A 112 -20.39 -17.63 0.50
CA ARG A 112 -19.51 -17.02 -0.51
C ARG A 112 -19.10 -15.58 -0.19
N ASN A 113 -19.97 -14.80 0.43
CA ASN A 113 -19.70 -13.38 0.70
C ASN A 113 -18.64 -13.19 1.79
N ALA A 114 -18.50 -14.15 2.71
CA ALA A 114 -17.49 -14.10 3.77
C ALA A 114 -16.10 -14.62 3.33
N VAL A 115 -15.99 -15.26 2.16
CA VAL A 115 -14.72 -15.80 1.65
C VAL A 115 -13.70 -14.68 1.36
N ALA A 116 -14.09 -13.66 0.60
CA ALA A 116 -13.16 -12.61 0.18
C ALA A 116 -12.60 -11.77 1.35
N PRO A 117 -13.42 -11.32 2.33
CA PRO A 117 -12.90 -10.64 3.51
C PRO A 117 -11.93 -11.51 4.32
N LYS A 118 -12.24 -12.80 4.49
CA LYS A 118 -11.38 -13.71 5.24
C LYS A 118 -10.08 -14.03 4.50
N GLN A 119 -10.14 -14.23 3.18
CA GLN A 119 -8.96 -14.39 2.32
C GLN A 119 -8.00 -13.20 2.48
N LYS A 120 -8.52 -11.97 2.47
CA LYS A 120 -7.75 -10.73 2.70
C LYS A 120 -7.05 -10.74 4.07
N GLU A 121 -7.77 -11.12 5.12
CA GLU A 121 -7.19 -11.27 6.47
C GLU A 121 -6.02 -12.28 6.50
N LEU A 122 -6.19 -13.45 5.87
CA LEU A 122 -5.13 -14.48 5.83
C LEU A 122 -3.90 -14.03 5.05
N LEU A 123 -4.09 -13.33 3.93
CA LEU A 123 -2.98 -12.78 3.15
C LEU A 123 -2.23 -11.69 3.91
N ASN A 124 -2.90 -10.91 4.75
CA ASN A 124 -2.23 -9.98 5.66
C ASN A 124 -1.34 -10.71 6.66
N TYR A 125 -1.80 -11.83 7.25
CA TYR A 125 -0.95 -12.64 8.13
C TYR A 125 0.25 -13.22 7.39
N VAL A 126 0.06 -13.69 6.15
CA VAL A 126 1.19 -14.15 5.31
C VAL A 126 2.19 -13.02 5.07
N GLY A 127 1.72 -11.83 4.72
CA GLY A 127 2.59 -10.65 4.54
C GLY A 127 3.37 -10.29 5.81
N THR A 128 2.73 -10.30 6.98
CA THR A 128 3.42 -10.07 8.26
C THR A 128 4.49 -11.14 8.53
N VAL A 129 4.22 -12.41 8.21
CA VAL A 129 5.24 -13.47 8.33
C VAL A 129 6.41 -13.20 7.39
N GLU A 130 6.16 -12.79 6.14
CA GLU A 130 7.23 -12.44 5.19
C GLU A 130 8.07 -11.25 5.67
N GLU A 131 7.45 -10.25 6.32
CA GLU A 131 8.15 -9.13 6.96
C GLU A 131 9.01 -9.57 8.15
N ASP A 132 8.53 -10.53 8.94
CA ASP A 132 9.26 -11.10 10.06
C ASP A 132 10.44 -11.97 9.62
N MET A 133 10.51 -12.36 8.34
CA MET A 133 11.68 -13.03 7.73
C MET A 133 12.80 -12.06 7.35
N VAL A 134 12.50 -10.76 7.28
CA VAL A 134 13.47 -9.73 6.92
C VAL A 134 14.19 -9.28 8.20
N ASP A 135 15.43 -9.71 8.36
CA ASP A 135 16.29 -9.40 9.53
C ASP A 135 16.82 -7.96 9.52
N GLY A 136 16.94 -7.33 8.34
CA GLY A 136 17.39 -5.96 8.20
C GLY A 136 16.94 -5.33 6.88
N PHE A 137 17.13 -4.01 6.74
CA PHE A 137 16.76 -3.30 5.53
C PHE A 137 17.60 -3.80 4.33
N PRO A 138 16.99 -4.13 3.18
CA PRO A 138 17.61 -5.00 2.18
C PRO A 138 18.71 -4.36 1.31
N TYR A 139 18.87 -3.04 1.38
CA TYR A 139 19.89 -2.28 0.64
C TYR A 139 20.30 -1.03 1.43
N GLU A 140 21.39 -0.39 1.00
CA GLU A 140 21.79 0.89 1.55
C GLU A 140 21.21 2.02 0.70
N VAL A 141 20.63 3.02 1.36
CA VAL A 141 20.17 4.26 0.70
C VAL A 141 21.42 5.10 0.40
N PRO A 142 21.51 5.76 -0.77
CA PRO A 142 22.65 6.61 -1.12
C PRO A 142 23.01 7.62 -0.03
N GLU A 143 24.31 7.90 0.15
CA GLU A 143 24.81 8.82 1.21
C GLU A 143 24.15 10.20 1.14
N GLU A 144 23.80 10.66 -0.06
CA GLU A 144 23.12 11.92 -0.33
C GLU A 144 21.78 12.04 0.41
N TYR A 145 21.05 10.94 0.57
CA TYR A 145 19.73 10.90 1.22
C TYR A 145 19.77 10.27 2.61
N ASN A 146 20.92 9.75 3.04
CA ASN A 146 21.05 9.01 4.29
C ASN A 146 20.82 9.88 5.55
N ASN A 147 20.89 11.22 5.43
CA ASN A 147 20.60 12.16 6.52
C ASN A 147 19.13 12.62 6.56
N MET A 148 18.32 12.24 5.56
CA MET A 148 16.89 12.55 5.52
C MET A 148 16.10 11.56 6.40
N PRO A 149 14.84 11.86 6.75
CA PRO A 149 13.94 10.87 7.35
C PRO A 149 13.72 9.69 6.40
N LEU A 150 14.03 8.47 6.85
CA LEU A 150 13.93 7.24 6.05
C LEU A 150 13.00 6.25 6.73
N LEU A 151 12.05 5.68 6.00
CA LEU A 151 11.25 4.56 6.48
C LEU A 151 11.93 3.23 6.11
N LYS A 152 12.63 2.60 7.05
CA LYS A 152 13.32 1.31 6.83
C LYS A 152 12.42 0.12 7.12
N GLY A 153 11.26 0.09 6.47
CA GLY A 153 10.25 -0.96 6.65
C GLY A 153 8.89 -0.47 6.18
N ARG A 154 7.83 -0.93 6.84
CA ARG A 154 6.46 -0.46 6.58
C ARG A 154 5.91 0.30 7.77
N ALA A 155 4.99 1.20 7.49
CA ALA A 155 4.21 1.88 8.51
C ALA A 155 2.74 1.91 8.09
N THR A 156 1.84 1.92 9.05
CA THR A 156 0.41 2.10 8.80
C THR A 156 -0.02 3.41 9.43
N VAL A 157 -0.75 4.21 8.66
CA VAL A 157 -1.36 5.45 9.13
C VAL A 157 -2.88 5.38 8.97
N ASP A 158 -3.58 5.98 9.92
CA ASP A 158 -5.01 6.25 9.81
C ASP A 158 -5.18 7.75 9.50
N MET A 159 -5.84 8.04 8.39
CA MET A 159 -6.19 9.40 7.95
C MET A 159 -7.69 9.62 8.16
N THR A 160 -8.04 10.51 9.08
CA THR A 160 -9.42 10.91 9.33
C THR A 160 -9.76 12.13 8.49
N VAL A 161 -10.76 12.01 7.63
CA VAL A 161 -11.23 13.08 6.75
C VAL A 161 -12.68 13.41 7.09
N LYS A 162 -12.93 14.70 7.27
CA LYS A 162 -14.26 15.27 7.36
C LYS A 162 -14.79 15.60 5.98
N ILE A 163 -15.86 14.93 5.59
CA ILE A 163 -16.50 15.08 4.29
C ILE A 163 -17.60 16.13 4.42
N LYS A 164 -17.43 17.25 3.71
CA LYS A 164 -18.43 18.33 3.68
C LYS A 164 -19.56 17.97 2.73
N ASP A 165 -20.77 18.39 3.11
CA ASP A 165 -21.96 18.32 2.27
C ASP A 165 -22.26 16.90 1.73
N ASN A 166 -22.08 15.88 2.57
CA ASN A 166 -22.49 14.51 2.28
C ASN A 166 -23.55 14.05 3.31
N PRO A 167 -24.79 13.75 2.89
CA PRO A 167 -25.87 13.38 3.81
C PRO A 167 -25.71 11.98 4.42
N ASN A 168 -24.78 11.16 3.91
CA ASN A 168 -24.62 9.76 4.32
C ASN A 168 -23.36 9.51 5.14
N VAL A 169 -22.32 10.35 4.98
CA VAL A 169 -21.01 10.18 5.61
C VAL A 169 -20.51 11.55 6.05
N GLU A 170 -20.36 11.76 7.34
CA GLU A 170 -19.80 13.00 7.90
C GLU A 170 -18.27 12.89 8.03
N ASP A 171 -17.78 11.78 8.59
CA ASP A 171 -16.36 11.51 8.77
C ASP A 171 -16.01 10.11 8.25
N CYS A 172 -14.84 9.98 7.63
CA CYS A 172 -14.30 8.71 7.16
C CYS A 172 -12.85 8.51 7.61
N VAL A 173 -12.49 7.28 7.97
CA VAL A 173 -11.12 6.91 8.33
C VAL A 173 -10.54 6.03 7.24
N PHE A 174 -9.49 6.49 6.58
CA PHE A 174 -8.75 5.72 5.59
C PHE A 174 -7.51 5.11 6.23
N ARG A 175 -7.38 3.78 6.15
CA ARG A 175 -6.16 3.09 6.59
C ARG A 175 -5.19 2.93 5.44
N ILE A 176 -4.01 3.52 5.56
CA ILE A 176 -2.99 3.57 4.52
C ILE A 176 -1.75 2.83 4.98
N VAL A 177 -1.27 1.89 4.16
CA VAL A 177 0.02 1.20 4.37
C VAL A 177 1.07 1.88 3.51
N LEU A 178 2.17 2.29 4.13
CA LEU A 178 3.32 2.94 3.52
C LEU A 178 4.44 1.92 3.33
N ASP A 179 5.07 1.91 2.14
CA ASP A 179 6.06 0.91 1.75
C ASP A 179 7.48 1.48 1.59
N GLY A 180 8.17 1.60 2.72
CA GLY A 180 9.56 2.05 2.77
C GLY A 180 10.56 1.03 2.20
N TYR A 181 10.17 -0.21 1.90
CA TYR A 181 11.09 -1.14 1.21
C TYR A 181 11.33 -0.74 -0.25
N ASN A 182 10.38 -0.04 -0.86
CA ASN A 182 10.44 0.36 -2.25
C ASN A 182 10.64 1.88 -2.42
N ALA A 183 10.14 2.68 -1.47
CA ALA A 183 10.30 4.15 -1.46
C ALA A 183 10.70 4.68 -0.06
N PRO A 184 11.90 4.34 0.45
CA PRO A 184 12.31 4.65 1.82
C PRO A 184 12.37 6.15 2.12
N VAL A 185 12.84 6.98 1.18
CA VAL A 185 12.97 8.43 1.38
C VAL A 185 11.59 9.08 1.36
N THR A 186 10.75 8.70 0.40
CA THR A 186 9.40 9.24 0.21
C THR A 186 8.48 8.86 1.36
N SER A 187 8.44 7.57 1.73
CA SER A 187 7.66 7.12 2.89
C SER A 187 8.21 7.72 4.20
N GLY A 188 9.53 7.82 4.35
CA GLY A 188 10.16 8.42 5.53
C GLY A 188 9.80 9.89 5.71
N ASN A 189 9.87 10.66 4.62
CA ASN A 189 9.44 12.06 4.60
C ASN A 189 7.96 12.21 4.95
N PHE A 190 7.07 11.40 4.36
CA PHE A 190 5.65 11.46 4.68
C PHE A 190 5.37 11.17 6.15
N VAL A 191 5.94 10.10 6.73
CA VAL A 191 5.76 9.77 8.15
C VAL A 191 6.33 10.88 9.06
N ASP A 192 7.47 11.47 8.71
CA ASP A 192 8.03 12.61 9.47
C ASP A 192 7.08 13.82 9.47
N LEU A 193 6.43 14.12 8.34
CA LEU A 193 5.43 15.19 8.24
C LEU A 193 4.14 14.87 9.01
N VAL A 194 3.70 13.61 9.00
CA VAL A 194 2.57 13.15 9.83
C VAL A 194 2.86 13.34 11.31
N GLU A 195 4.06 12.97 11.79
CA GLU A 195 4.45 13.16 13.18
C GLU A 195 4.54 14.64 13.59
N ARG A 196 4.84 15.52 12.62
CA ARG A 196 4.80 16.99 12.79
C ARG A 196 3.41 17.59 12.79
N LYS A 197 2.37 16.79 12.57
CA LYS A 197 0.99 17.25 12.36
C LYS A 197 0.85 18.20 11.18
N PHE A 198 1.70 18.04 10.16
CA PHE A 198 1.71 18.93 9.00
C PHE A 198 0.40 18.87 8.21
N TYR A 199 -0.17 17.68 8.06
CA TYR A 199 -1.41 17.45 7.30
C TYR A 199 -2.69 17.73 8.10
N ASP A 200 -2.59 17.90 9.42
CA ASP A 200 -3.76 18.07 10.29
C ASP A 200 -4.42 19.44 10.02
N GLY A 201 -5.71 19.41 9.69
CA GLY A 201 -6.51 20.58 9.31
C GLY A 201 -6.36 21.02 7.86
N MET A 202 -5.57 20.33 7.03
CA MET A 202 -5.41 20.68 5.61
C MET A 202 -6.65 20.32 4.79
N GLU A 203 -6.96 21.16 3.80
CA GLU A 203 -8.04 20.88 2.86
C GLU A 203 -7.56 19.98 1.70
N ILE A 204 -8.49 19.21 1.15
CA ILE A 204 -8.34 18.58 -0.16
C ILE A 204 -8.40 19.68 -1.22
N GLN A 205 -7.34 19.81 -2.01
CA GLN A 205 -7.15 20.93 -2.93
C GLN A 205 -7.60 20.61 -4.35
N ARG A 206 -7.53 19.33 -4.71
CA ARG A 206 -7.97 18.85 -6.02
C ARG A 206 -8.66 17.51 -5.85
N ALA A 207 -9.85 17.40 -6.43
CA ALA A 207 -10.62 16.18 -6.56
C ALA A 207 -11.35 16.23 -7.91
N ASP A 208 -10.76 15.62 -8.93
CA ASP A 208 -11.27 15.68 -10.32
C ASP A 208 -11.83 14.35 -10.83
N GLY A 209 -12.05 13.40 -9.92
CA GLY A 209 -12.55 12.05 -10.24
C GLY A 209 -11.49 11.09 -10.77
N PHE A 210 -10.29 11.59 -11.09
CA PHE A 210 -9.12 10.76 -11.41
C PHE A 210 -8.13 10.75 -10.27
N VAL A 211 -7.95 11.89 -9.62
CA VAL A 211 -6.99 12.08 -8.54
C VAL A 211 -7.62 12.90 -7.41
N VAL A 212 -7.28 12.52 -6.18
CA VAL A 212 -7.46 13.36 -4.98
C VAL A 212 -6.09 13.81 -4.54
N GLN A 213 -5.87 15.12 -4.37
CA GLN A 213 -4.56 15.68 -3.98
C GLN A 213 -4.71 16.68 -2.83
N THR A 214 -3.71 16.68 -1.96
CA THR A 214 -3.58 17.53 -0.77
C THR A 214 -2.11 17.77 -0.44
N GLY A 215 -1.83 18.53 0.63
CA GLY A 215 -0.48 18.73 1.16
C GLY A 215 0.25 19.95 0.61
N ASP A 216 -0.43 20.83 -0.11
CA ASP A 216 0.10 22.16 -0.49
C ASP A 216 -0.17 23.15 0.66
N PRO A 217 0.85 23.73 1.30
CA PRO A 217 0.65 24.61 2.45
C PRO A 217 0.06 25.97 2.06
N GLU A 218 -0.64 26.63 2.99
CA GLU A 218 -1.11 28.00 2.75
C GLU A 218 0.06 28.99 2.63
N GLY A 219 0.03 29.83 1.60
CA GLY A 219 0.99 30.93 1.40
C GLY A 219 1.86 30.75 0.15
N PRO A 220 3.01 31.43 0.08
CA PRO A 220 3.91 31.35 -1.08
C PRO A 220 4.81 30.10 -1.08
N ALA A 221 4.66 29.22 -0.09
CA ALA A 221 5.44 28.01 0.01
C ALA A 221 4.80 26.94 -0.88
N GLU A 222 5.59 26.33 -1.76
CA GLU A 222 5.13 25.27 -2.67
C GLU A 222 5.32 23.86 -2.07
N GLY A 223 5.70 23.77 -0.79
CA GLY A 223 5.98 22.53 -0.07
C GLY A 223 6.41 22.75 1.39
N PHE A 224 6.86 21.69 2.06
CA PHE A 224 7.30 21.76 3.45
C PHE A 224 8.57 22.60 3.59
N ILE A 225 8.49 23.66 4.42
CA ILE A 225 9.64 24.45 4.83
C ILE A 225 10.12 23.92 6.18
N ASP A 226 11.37 23.48 6.25
CA ASP A 226 11.97 23.03 7.49
C ASP A 226 12.11 24.22 8.46
N PRO A 227 11.45 24.20 9.64
CA PRO A 227 11.50 25.31 10.58
C PRO A 227 12.91 25.62 11.10
N SER A 228 13.81 24.64 11.07
CA SER A 228 15.17 24.75 11.60
C SER A 228 16.09 25.48 10.61
N THR A 229 15.89 25.28 9.31
CA THR A 229 16.75 25.85 8.26
C THR A 229 16.08 26.98 7.49
N GLY A 230 14.76 27.12 7.59
CA GLY A 230 13.96 28.08 6.80
C GLY A 230 13.99 27.80 5.30
N LYS A 231 14.32 26.56 4.89
CA LYS A 231 14.43 26.15 3.49
C LYS A 231 13.38 25.10 3.16
N SER A 232 12.93 25.09 1.90
CA SER A 232 12.09 24.00 1.39
C SER A 232 12.85 22.68 1.46
N ARG A 233 12.20 21.64 1.98
CA ARG A 233 12.69 20.27 1.94
C ARG A 233 12.15 19.61 0.69
N THR A 234 13.04 19.19 -0.20
CA THR A 234 12.69 18.36 -1.34
C THR A 234 13.28 16.96 -1.20
N ILE A 235 12.66 16.00 -1.86
CA ILE A 235 13.04 14.60 -1.91
C ILE A 235 13.15 14.14 -3.38
N PRO A 236 14.01 13.15 -3.67
CA PRO A 236 14.19 12.65 -5.02
C PRO A 236 12.99 11.81 -5.49
N LEU A 237 12.83 11.70 -6.81
CA LEU A 237 12.03 10.64 -7.41
C LEU A 237 12.60 9.27 -7.00
N GLU A 238 11.74 8.36 -6.56
CA GLU A 238 12.10 7.01 -6.13
C GLU A 238 11.26 6.00 -6.92
N ILE A 239 11.92 5.22 -7.76
CA ILE A 239 11.26 4.20 -8.57
C ILE A 239 11.95 2.86 -8.37
N MET A 240 11.19 1.88 -7.87
CA MET A 240 11.64 0.51 -7.78
C MET A 240 11.18 -0.29 -8.99
N VAL A 241 12.12 -0.81 -9.79
CA VAL A 241 11.83 -1.71 -10.91
C VAL A 241 11.79 -3.17 -10.44
N ASP A 242 10.92 -3.98 -11.05
CA ASP A 242 10.89 -5.41 -10.75
C ASP A 242 12.19 -6.10 -11.19
N GLY A 243 12.71 -6.98 -10.33
CA GLY A 243 14.03 -7.61 -10.48
C GLY A 243 15.20 -6.81 -9.91
N ASP A 244 15.05 -5.50 -9.68
CA ASP A 244 16.13 -4.71 -9.10
C ASP A 244 16.29 -4.95 -7.59
N LYS A 245 17.49 -4.64 -7.09
CA LYS A 245 17.86 -4.81 -5.66
C LYS A 245 17.63 -3.55 -4.83
N ALA A 246 17.70 -2.38 -5.46
CA ALA A 246 17.52 -1.07 -4.83
C ALA A 246 16.73 -0.15 -5.78
N PRO A 247 16.04 0.88 -5.26
CA PRO A 247 15.32 1.83 -6.08
C PRO A 247 16.27 2.76 -6.86
N ILE A 248 15.77 3.23 -7.99
CA ILE A 248 16.37 4.27 -8.82
C ILE A 248 15.97 5.63 -8.23
N TYR A 249 16.93 6.54 -8.17
CA TYR A 249 16.77 7.86 -7.57
C TYR A 249 16.93 8.96 -8.62
N GLY A 250 16.01 9.92 -8.65
CA GLY A 250 16.13 11.20 -9.37
C GLY A 250 16.11 11.12 -10.90
N GLU A 251 15.71 9.99 -11.46
CA GLU A 251 15.57 9.78 -12.91
C GLU A 251 14.29 8.98 -13.20
N THR A 252 13.60 9.36 -14.27
CA THR A 252 12.44 8.61 -14.76
C THR A 252 12.84 7.36 -15.54
N LEU A 253 11.94 6.37 -15.64
CA LEU A 253 12.18 5.19 -16.50
C LEU A 253 12.31 5.56 -17.98
N GLU A 254 11.70 6.67 -18.39
CA GLU A 254 11.76 7.17 -19.76
C GLU A 254 13.15 7.73 -20.11
N GLU A 255 13.77 8.49 -19.22
CA GLU A 255 15.13 9.02 -19.40
C GLU A 255 16.18 7.91 -19.42
N LEU A 256 15.97 6.87 -18.61
CA LEU A 256 16.81 5.66 -18.62
C LEU A 256 16.58 4.74 -19.82
N GLY A 257 15.60 5.06 -20.68
CA GLY A 257 15.24 4.24 -21.85
C GLY A 257 14.56 2.91 -21.49
N LEU A 258 14.04 2.78 -20.27
CA LEU A 258 13.41 1.59 -19.70
C LEU A 258 11.89 1.57 -19.90
N TYR A 259 11.41 1.86 -21.11
CA TYR A 259 9.98 1.96 -21.44
C TYR A 259 9.13 0.70 -21.20
N LYS A 260 9.77 -0.47 -21.06
CA LYS A 260 9.11 -1.76 -20.83
C LYS A 260 9.34 -2.30 -19.42
N ALA A 261 10.10 -1.60 -18.60
CA ALA A 261 10.31 -2.00 -17.22
C ALA A 261 8.99 -1.89 -16.46
N GLN A 262 8.71 -2.89 -15.63
CA GLN A 262 7.56 -2.87 -14.73
C GLN A 262 8.03 -2.39 -13.36
N THR A 263 7.32 -1.43 -12.79
CA THR A 263 7.58 -0.99 -11.43
C THR A 263 7.06 -2.03 -10.44
N LYS A 264 7.75 -2.19 -9.31
CA LYS A 264 7.25 -3.03 -8.20
C LYS A 264 5.99 -2.46 -7.58
N LEU A 265 5.86 -1.13 -7.60
CA LEU A 265 4.70 -0.38 -7.14
C LEU A 265 4.04 0.29 -8.35
N PRO A 266 3.16 -0.40 -9.09
CA PRO A 266 2.44 0.18 -10.22
C PRO A 266 1.21 0.97 -9.77
N PHE A 267 0.81 1.95 -10.58
CA PHE A 267 -0.43 2.73 -10.47
C PHE A 267 -1.65 1.96 -11.03
N ASN A 268 -1.71 0.66 -10.81
CA ASN A 268 -2.76 -0.16 -11.42
C ASN A 268 -3.99 -0.32 -10.51
N ALA A 269 -3.99 0.23 -9.30
CA ALA A 269 -5.07 0.01 -8.36
C ALA A 269 -5.56 1.28 -7.67
N PHE A 270 -6.87 1.26 -7.40
CA PHE A 270 -7.66 2.35 -6.88
C PHE A 270 -7.31 2.66 -5.43
N GLY A 271 -6.73 3.82 -5.12
CA GLY A 271 -6.22 4.15 -3.78
C GLY A 271 -4.71 3.99 -3.64
N THR A 272 -4.00 3.83 -4.77
CA THR A 272 -2.55 4.00 -4.83
C THR A 272 -2.18 5.43 -4.47
N MET A 273 -1.26 5.58 -3.52
CA MET A 273 -0.77 6.87 -3.01
C MET A 273 0.63 7.15 -3.53
N ALA A 274 0.81 8.34 -4.08
CA ALA A 274 2.08 8.80 -4.62
C ALA A 274 2.36 10.26 -4.27
N MET A 275 3.63 10.62 -4.39
CA MET A 275 4.10 11.98 -4.10
C MET A 275 3.98 12.85 -5.36
N ALA A 276 3.39 14.02 -5.22
CA ALA A 276 3.34 15.01 -6.29
C ALA A 276 4.71 15.71 -6.44
N ARG A 277 5.00 16.11 -7.67
CA ARG A 277 6.25 16.79 -8.06
C ARG A 277 5.97 17.76 -9.20
N GLU A 278 6.90 18.67 -9.44
CA GLU A 278 6.92 19.49 -10.65
C GLU A 278 7.21 18.63 -11.89
N GLU A 279 6.63 19.01 -13.03
CA GLU A 279 6.73 18.23 -14.27
C GLU A 279 8.17 18.10 -14.81
N PHE A 280 8.98 19.16 -14.64
CA PHE A 280 10.32 19.27 -15.22
C PHE A 280 11.47 19.12 -14.20
N ASP A 281 11.15 18.81 -12.94
CA ASP A 281 12.13 18.54 -11.91
C ASP A 281 11.74 17.27 -11.12
N ASP A 282 12.49 16.20 -11.33
CA ASP A 282 12.28 14.91 -10.67
C ASP A 282 12.58 14.95 -9.17
N ASN A 283 13.34 15.93 -8.69
CA ASN A 283 13.75 16.05 -7.29
C ASN A 283 13.05 17.21 -6.56
N SER A 284 11.90 17.64 -7.08
CA SER A 284 11.08 18.74 -6.54
C SER A 284 10.01 18.30 -5.52
N ALA A 285 9.75 17.00 -5.41
CA ALA A 285 8.74 16.47 -4.50
C ALA A 285 9.00 16.92 -3.06
N SER A 286 7.95 17.28 -2.32
CA SER A 286 8.07 17.81 -0.95
C SER A 286 6.99 17.26 -0.02
N SER A 287 5.82 17.89 0.04
CA SER A 287 4.74 17.53 0.98
C SER A 287 3.43 17.14 0.32
N GLN A 288 3.26 17.48 -0.96
CA GLN A 288 2.03 17.26 -1.70
C GLN A 288 1.88 15.77 -2.07
N VAL A 289 0.75 15.17 -1.70
CA VAL A 289 0.45 13.76 -1.97
C VAL A 289 -0.85 13.63 -2.73
N PHE A 290 -0.96 12.57 -3.51
CA PHE A 290 -2.18 12.28 -4.23
C PHE A 290 -2.54 10.80 -4.25
N TRP A 291 -3.84 10.53 -4.34
CA TRP A 291 -4.42 9.19 -4.49
C TRP A 291 -5.05 9.04 -5.86
N LEU A 292 -4.82 7.90 -6.48
CA LEU A 292 -5.40 7.56 -7.77
C LEU A 292 -6.80 6.95 -7.60
N LEU A 293 -7.81 7.55 -8.21
CA LEU A 293 -9.23 7.12 -8.15
C LEU A 293 -9.68 6.29 -9.36
N LYS A 294 -8.82 6.04 -10.33
CA LYS A 294 -9.17 5.27 -11.52
C LYS A 294 -8.02 4.34 -11.88
N GLU A 295 -8.33 3.10 -12.23
CA GLU A 295 -7.37 2.26 -12.95
C GLU A 295 -6.96 3.02 -14.23
N SER A 296 -5.69 3.42 -14.33
CA SER A 296 -5.23 4.14 -15.51
C SER A 296 -5.55 3.34 -16.76
N GLU A 297 -5.98 4.07 -17.80
CA GLU A 297 -6.19 3.48 -19.12
C GLU A 297 -4.85 2.91 -19.59
N LEU A 298 -4.80 1.58 -19.64
CA LEU A 298 -3.67 0.84 -20.16
C LEU A 298 -3.43 1.29 -21.60
N THR A 299 -2.20 1.69 -21.91
CA THR A 299 -1.78 1.88 -23.31
C THR A 299 -1.95 0.55 -24.07
N PRO A 300 -1.95 0.55 -25.43
CA PRO A 300 -1.96 -0.70 -26.21
C PRO A 300 -0.85 -1.69 -25.86
N SER A 301 0.20 -1.24 -25.17
CA SER A 301 1.30 -2.05 -24.62
C SER A 301 1.08 -2.52 -23.17
N ASN A 302 -0.11 -2.35 -22.61
CA ASN A 302 -0.48 -2.75 -21.25
C ASN A 302 0.37 -2.06 -20.16
N SER A 303 0.83 -0.82 -20.41
CA SER A 303 1.62 -0.02 -19.47
C SER A 303 0.85 1.24 -19.06
N ASN A 304 0.94 1.61 -17.78
CA ASN A 304 0.38 2.84 -17.26
C ASN A 304 1.27 4.03 -17.63
N ILE A 305 0.67 5.18 -17.94
CA ILE A 305 1.42 6.41 -18.28
C ILE A 305 2.09 7.02 -17.03
N LEU A 306 1.55 6.75 -15.84
CA LEU A 306 2.08 7.27 -14.57
C LEU A 306 3.23 6.41 -14.01
N ASP A 307 3.31 5.14 -14.43
CA ASP A 307 4.36 4.23 -13.97
C ASP A 307 5.73 4.73 -14.45
N GLY A 308 6.66 4.84 -13.52
CA GLY A 308 8.01 5.33 -13.80
C GLY A 308 8.15 6.85 -13.91
N ARG A 309 7.11 7.61 -13.53
CA ARG A 309 7.14 9.09 -13.46
C ARG A 309 6.90 9.68 -12.07
N TYR A 310 6.32 8.91 -11.15
CA TYR A 310 6.05 9.34 -9.78
C TYR A 310 6.49 8.28 -8.77
N SER A 311 6.88 8.73 -7.58
CA SER A 311 7.18 7.87 -6.44
C SER A 311 5.88 7.35 -5.82
N VAL A 312 5.49 6.12 -6.13
CA VAL A 312 4.44 5.41 -5.39
C VAL A 312 5.04 4.92 -4.09
N PHE A 313 4.37 5.21 -2.97
CA PHE A 313 4.93 4.89 -1.64
C PHE A 313 3.90 4.39 -0.64
N GLY A 314 2.62 4.30 -1.03
CA GLY A 314 1.58 3.77 -0.14
C GLY A 314 0.31 3.34 -0.85
N TYR A 315 -0.55 2.65 -0.11
CA TYR A 315 -1.83 2.16 -0.59
C TYR A 315 -2.89 2.27 0.49
N VAL A 316 -4.08 2.73 0.10
CA VAL A 316 -5.26 2.63 0.96
C VAL A 316 -5.72 1.16 0.99
N THR A 317 -5.95 0.66 2.21
CA THR A 317 -6.27 -0.75 2.49
C THR A 317 -7.63 -0.93 3.14
N GLU A 318 -8.21 0.12 3.72
CA GLU A 318 -9.56 0.15 4.27
C GLU A 318 -10.26 1.43 3.87
N ASN A 319 -11.57 1.33 3.59
CA ASN A 319 -12.43 2.43 3.16
C ASN A 319 -11.98 3.12 1.87
N GLU A 320 -11.23 2.43 1.01
CA GLU A 320 -10.78 2.97 -0.29
C GLU A 320 -11.95 3.51 -1.11
N ASP A 321 -13.11 2.82 -1.15
CA ASP A 321 -14.29 3.21 -1.93
C ASP A 321 -14.76 4.65 -1.66
N PHE A 322 -14.58 5.14 -0.43
CA PHE A 322 -14.97 6.50 -0.04
C PHE A 322 -13.99 7.58 -0.53
N LEU A 323 -12.84 7.21 -1.09
CA LEU A 323 -11.92 8.18 -1.70
C LEU A 323 -12.57 8.89 -2.89
N ALA A 324 -13.46 8.19 -3.61
CA ALA A 324 -14.20 8.76 -4.74
C ALA A 324 -15.26 9.79 -4.30
N ASP A 325 -15.66 9.77 -3.02
CA ASP A 325 -16.62 10.72 -2.46
C ASP A 325 -15.97 12.01 -1.96
N LEU A 326 -14.63 12.06 -1.91
CA LEU A 326 -13.87 13.23 -1.49
C LEU A 326 -13.98 14.36 -2.51
N LYS A 327 -14.13 15.59 -2.02
CA LYS A 327 -14.31 16.81 -2.80
C LYS A 327 -13.30 17.86 -2.39
N VAL A 328 -13.11 18.85 -3.27
CA VAL A 328 -12.35 20.05 -2.94
C VAL A 328 -12.99 20.75 -1.73
N GLY A 329 -12.16 21.05 -0.74
CA GLY A 329 -12.58 21.68 0.52
C GLY A 329 -12.93 20.69 1.64
N ASP A 330 -12.96 19.37 1.40
CA ASP A 330 -12.97 18.38 2.49
C ASP A 330 -11.71 18.52 3.34
N VAL A 331 -11.77 18.21 4.63
CA VAL A 331 -10.69 18.53 5.57
C VAL A 331 -10.10 17.26 6.15
N ILE A 332 -8.77 17.13 6.08
CA ILE A 332 -8.03 16.11 6.81
C ILE A 332 -8.01 16.54 8.27
N GLU A 333 -8.83 15.92 9.11
CA GLU A 333 -8.88 16.27 10.54
C GLU A 333 -7.58 15.87 11.23
N SER A 334 -7.09 14.66 10.95
CA SER A 334 -5.77 14.24 11.40
C SER A 334 -5.22 13.08 10.59
N ILE A 335 -3.89 12.96 10.56
CA ILE A 335 -3.20 11.73 10.18
C ILE A 335 -2.40 11.22 11.38
N GLN A 336 -2.51 9.93 11.67
CA GLN A 336 -1.85 9.31 12.83
C GLN A 336 -1.17 8.00 12.45
N VAL A 337 0.07 7.82 12.90
CA VAL A 337 0.79 6.55 12.74
C VAL A 337 0.23 5.54 13.73
N VAL A 338 -0.30 4.43 13.21
CA VAL A 338 -0.90 3.34 13.99
C VAL A 338 0.13 2.25 14.30
N SER A 339 1.05 1.99 13.35
CA SER A 339 2.09 0.99 13.50
C SER A 339 3.30 1.31 12.63
N GLY A 340 4.46 0.73 12.98
CA GLY A 340 5.68 0.85 12.17
C GLY A 340 6.45 2.15 12.33
N LEU A 341 6.12 3.00 13.32
CA LEU A 341 6.90 4.20 13.64
C LEU A 341 8.36 3.88 14.00
N ASP A 342 8.60 2.72 14.61
CA ASP A 342 9.95 2.24 14.95
C ASP A 342 10.85 2.00 13.73
N ASN A 343 10.25 1.86 12.54
CA ASN A 343 10.99 1.73 11.28
C ASN A 343 11.47 3.10 10.74
N LEU A 344 11.02 4.22 11.32
CA LEU A 344 11.45 5.54 10.92
C LEU A 344 12.83 5.86 11.53
N VAL A 345 13.80 6.12 10.65
CA VAL A 345 15.17 6.46 10.97
C VAL A 345 15.43 7.92 10.60
N ASN A 346 16.29 8.59 11.37
CA ASN A 346 16.61 10.02 11.23
C ASN A 346 15.39 10.95 11.23
N PRO A 347 14.46 10.81 12.20
CA PRO A 347 13.31 11.71 12.28
C PRO A 347 13.80 13.14 12.53
N SER A 348 13.36 14.05 11.69
CA SER A 348 13.70 15.46 11.83
C SER A 348 12.81 16.15 12.86
N TYR A 349 11.60 15.64 13.12
CA TYR A 349 10.67 16.21 14.10
C TYR A 349 11.18 16.17 15.54
N LYS A 350 12.11 15.26 15.85
CA LYS A 350 12.71 15.13 17.18
C LYS A 350 13.86 16.10 17.42
N ILE A 351 14.34 16.84 16.41
CA ILE A 351 15.56 17.67 16.50
C ILE A 351 15.29 19.04 17.16
N VAL A 352 14.05 19.35 17.53
CA VAL A 352 13.76 20.56 18.33
C VAL A 352 13.95 20.24 19.82
N GLY A 353 15.21 20.22 20.25
CA GLY A 353 15.64 20.11 21.65
C GLY A 353 16.58 21.23 22.04
#